data_AF-A0A317UGC7-F1
#
_entry.id   AF-A0A317UGC7-F1
#
_cell.length_a   1.000
_cell.length_b   1.000
_cell.length_c   1.000
_cell.angle_alpha   90.00
_cell.angle_beta   90.00
_cell.angle_gamma   90.00
#
_symmetry.space_group_name_H-M   'P 1'
#
loop_
_entity.id
_entity.type
_entity.pdbx_description
1 polymer ?
#
loop_
_entity_poly.entity_id
_entity_poly.type
_entity_poly.pdbx_seq_one_letter_code
_entity_poly.pdbx_strand_id
1 'polypeptide(L)'
;MATLRADKKNYKKAFTTHANSYDKWSIGSDYSRRLLLCYCVECGLKCLIMQTDNINTVSQASDETLRVLHSHDFRTLLNKAKQAGNYKFKQFPTEYGDSVGPSDYHQLCRYLIAPANQKITYLEEFDNTLIQIKEWLKEVV
;
A
#
# COMPACT_ATOMS: atom_id res chain seq x y z
N MET A 1 -3.92 9.35 -25.31
CA MET A 1 -3.65 10.27 -24.18
C MET A 1 -2.41 9.78 -23.45
N ALA A 2 -1.44 10.66 -23.16
CA ALA A 2 -0.29 10.28 -22.35
C ALA A 2 -0.76 10.03 -20.90
N THR A 3 -0.58 8.81 -20.40
CA THR A 3 -0.88 8.46 -19.00
C THR A 3 0.26 8.96 -18.12
N LEU A 4 -0.04 9.72 -17.07
CA LEU A 4 0.94 10.08 -16.04
C LEU A 4 1.45 8.80 -15.37
N ARG A 5 2.78 8.60 -15.32
CA ARG A 5 3.41 7.42 -14.73
C ARG A 5 4.55 7.82 -13.81
N ALA A 6 4.58 7.22 -12.62
CA ALA A 6 5.71 7.35 -11.70
C ALA A 6 6.85 6.43 -12.11
N ASP A 7 8.08 6.92 -11.96
CA ASP A 7 9.30 6.12 -12.11
C ASP A 7 9.81 5.60 -10.75
N LYS A 8 10.89 4.80 -10.77
CA LYS A 8 11.48 4.24 -9.55
C LYS A 8 11.90 5.32 -8.54
N LYS A 9 12.46 6.43 -9.01
CA LYS A 9 12.88 7.54 -8.13
C LYS A 9 11.66 8.22 -7.49
N ASN A 10 10.58 8.37 -8.24
CA ASN A 10 9.31 8.89 -7.74
C ASN A 10 8.74 7.98 -6.65
N TYR A 11 8.71 6.65 -6.88
CA TYR A 11 8.24 5.70 -5.87
C TYR A 11 9.09 5.72 -4.60
N LYS A 12 10.43 5.75 -4.71
CA LYS A 12 11.31 5.86 -3.53
C LYS A 12 11.07 7.16 -2.75
N LYS A 13 10.96 8.28 -3.46
CA LYS A 13 10.67 9.59 -2.85
C LYS A 13 9.29 9.60 -2.18
N ALA A 14 8.27 9.03 -2.82
CA ALA A 14 6.93 8.93 -2.29
C ALA A 14 6.89 8.05 -1.03
N PHE A 15 7.49 6.85 -1.09
CA PHE A 15 7.64 5.97 0.08
C PHE A 15 8.25 6.69 1.28
N THR A 16 9.41 7.32 1.07
CA THR A 16 10.16 8.02 2.13
C THR A 16 9.35 9.19 2.70
N THR A 17 8.71 9.98 1.83
CA THR A 17 7.87 11.11 2.24
C THR A 17 6.69 10.63 3.06
N HIS A 18 5.93 9.64 2.55
CA HIS A 18 4.73 9.14 3.21
C HIS A 18 5.05 8.41 4.52
N ALA A 19 6.14 7.63 4.58
CA ALA A 19 6.60 6.98 5.82
C ALA A 19 6.88 8.02 6.90
N ASN A 20 7.67 9.05 6.57
CA ASN A 20 8.02 10.12 7.50
C ASN A 20 6.79 10.92 7.95
N SER A 21 5.86 11.23 7.03
CA SER A 21 4.61 11.91 7.37
C SER A 21 3.71 11.08 8.27
N TYR A 22 3.65 9.76 8.05
CA TYR A 22 2.91 8.84 8.91
C TYR A 22 3.51 8.74 10.31
N ASP A 23 4.84 8.65 10.42
CA ASP A 23 5.56 8.50 11.68
C ASP A 23 5.51 9.78 12.53
N LYS A 24 5.60 10.94 11.89
CA LYS A 24 5.56 12.26 12.55
C LYS A 24 4.14 12.83 12.66
N TRP A 25 3.11 12.02 12.40
CA TRP A 25 1.73 12.48 12.37
C TRP A 25 1.30 13.01 13.75
N SER A 26 0.94 14.28 13.81
CA SER A 26 0.53 14.94 15.06
C SER A 26 -0.81 15.67 14.97
N ILE A 27 -1.31 15.94 13.75
CA ILE A 27 -2.53 16.69 13.48
C ILE A 27 -3.25 16.06 12.29
N GLY A 28 -4.59 15.95 12.38
CA GLY A 28 -5.46 15.49 11.29
C GLY A 28 -6.20 14.20 11.63
N SER A 29 -6.97 13.68 10.67
CA SER A 29 -7.82 12.51 10.91
C SER A 29 -7.05 11.19 10.87
N ASP A 30 -7.56 10.25 11.65
CA ASP A 30 -7.09 8.88 11.73
C ASP A 30 -7.19 8.14 10.39
N TYR A 31 -8.22 8.43 9.59
CA TYR A 31 -8.39 7.88 8.24
C TYR A 31 -7.36 8.45 7.25
N SER A 32 -7.04 9.75 7.35
CA SER A 32 -5.98 10.37 6.54
C SER A 32 -4.61 9.77 6.86
N ARG A 33 -4.33 9.52 8.14
CA ARG A 33 -3.10 8.84 8.57
C ARG A 33 -3.01 7.42 7.98
N ARG A 34 -4.09 6.64 8.01
CA ARG A 34 -4.16 5.29 7.40
C ARG A 34 -3.98 5.32 5.90
N LEU A 35 -4.53 6.33 5.23
CA LEU A 35 -4.35 6.51 3.78
C LEU A 35 -2.87 6.75 3.42
N LEU A 36 -2.14 7.55 4.22
CA LEU A 36 -0.70 7.71 4.05
C LEU A 36 0.06 6.40 4.22
N LEU A 37 -0.35 5.56 5.18
CA LEU A 37 0.24 4.24 5.38
C LEU A 37 0.03 3.34 4.14
N CYS A 38 -1.18 3.34 3.57
CA CYS A 38 -1.48 2.62 2.33
C CYS A 38 -0.56 3.07 1.18
N TYR A 39 -0.48 4.39 0.94
CA TYR A 39 0.35 4.95 -0.12
C TYR A 39 1.83 4.70 0.10
N CYS A 40 2.28 4.76 1.34
CA CYS A 40 3.64 4.42 1.73
C CYS A 40 3.98 2.99 1.31
N VAL A 41 3.21 2.01 1.80
CA VAL A 41 3.42 0.58 1.50
C VAL A 41 3.34 0.30 0.01
N GLU A 42 2.35 0.84 -0.70
CA GLU A 42 2.20 0.66 -2.15
C GLU A 42 3.42 1.19 -2.91
N CYS A 43 3.85 2.43 -2.63
CA CYS A 43 5.00 3.03 -3.29
C CYS A 43 6.30 2.28 -2.97
N GLY A 44 6.50 1.84 -1.73
CA GLY A 44 7.69 1.10 -1.32
C GLY A 44 7.78 -0.26 -2.03
N LEU A 45 6.69 -1.02 -2.07
CA LEU A 45 6.63 -2.30 -2.80
C LEU A 45 6.88 -2.10 -4.30
N LYS A 46 6.26 -1.09 -4.93
CA LYS A 46 6.49 -0.78 -6.35
C LYS A 46 7.95 -0.40 -6.62
N CYS A 47 8.58 0.38 -5.72
CA CYS A 47 10.00 0.70 -5.81
C CYS A 47 10.87 -0.56 -5.75
N LEU A 48 10.61 -1.44 -4.77
CA LEU A 48 11.37 -2.68 -4.59
C LEU A 48 11.23 -3.62 -5.79
N ILE A 49 10.03 -3.74 -6.36
CA ILE A 49 9.80 -4.53 -7.57
C ILE A 49 10.62 -3.97 -8.73
N MET A 50 10.64 -2.64 -8.92
CA MET A 50 11.45 -2.02 -9.96
C MET A 50 12.97 -2.18 -9.72
N GLN A 51 13.42 -2.19 -8.46
CA GLN A 51 14.83 -2.52 -8.12
C GLN A 51 15.16 -3.96 -8.47
N THR A 52 14.29 -4.90 -8.11
CA THR A 52 14.47 -6.35 -8.33
C THR A 52 14.48 -6.69 -9.82
N ASP A 53 13.58 -6.08 -10.60
CA ASP A 53 13.49 -6.28 -12.05
C ASP A 53 14.53 -5.45 -12.83
N ASN A 54 15.38 -4.68 -12.13
CA ASN A 54 16.41 -3.81 -12.68
C ASN A 54 15.88 -2.79 -13.72
N ILE A 55 14.73 -2.17 -13.43
CA ILE A 55 14.11 -1.15 -14.26
C ILE A 55 14.08 0.21 -13.55
N ASN A 56 14.02 1.29 -14.34
CA ASN A 56 13.92 2.66 -13.84
C ASN A 56 12.57 3.29 -14.19
N THR A 57 11.99 2.93 -15.33
CA THR A 57 10.68 3.43 -15.79
C THR A 57 9.71 2.28 -16.06
N VAL A 58 8.41 2.57 -15.94
CA VAL A 58 7.33 1.60 -16.21
C VAL A 58 7.33 1.11 -17.66
N SER A 59 7.89 1.88 -18.61
CA SER A 59 8.02 1.47 -20.02
C SER A 59 9.04 0.35 -20.24
N GLN A 60 9.93 0.10 -19.29
CA GLN A 60 10.91 -1.00 -19.34
C GLN A 60 10.35 -2.30 -18.73
N ALA A 61 9.19 -2.24 -18.10
CA ALA A 61 8.58 -3.38 -17.44
C ALA A 61 8.12 -4.44 -18.46
N SER A 62 8.28 -5.72 -18.09
CA SER A 62 7.54 -6.79 -18.76
C SER A 62 6.03 -6.60 -18.59
N ASP A 63 5.21 -7.23 -19.43
CA ASP A 63 3.74 -7.17 -19.29
C ASP A 63 3.26 -7.62 -17.91
N GLU A 64 3.90 -8.62 -17.34
CA GLU A 64 3.60 -9.11 -15.98
C GLU A 64 3.92 -8.02 -14.93
N THR A 65 5.13 -7.47 -14.97
CA THR A 65 5.55 -6.42 -14.04
C THR A 65 4.70 -5.17 -14.19
N LEU A 66 4.34 -4.79 -15.43
CA LEU A 66 3.46 -3.66 -15.71
C LEU A 66 2.08 -3.83 -15.05
N ARG A 67 1.48 -5.02 -15.16
CA ARG A 67 0.20 -5.34 -14.50
C ARG A 67 0.31 -5.21 -12.97
N VAL A 68 1.40 -5.71 -12.40
CA VAL A 68 1.65 -5.61 -10.96
C VAL A 68 1.84 -4.15 -10.52
N LEU A 69 2.62 -3.35 -11.25
CA LEU A 69 2.86 -1.93 -10.94
C LEU A 69 1.59 -1.08 -11.05
N HIS A 70 0.59 -1.50 -11.84
CA HIS A 70 -0.72 -0.86 -11.92
C HIS A 70 -1.72 -1.37 -10.87
N SER A 71 -1.39 -2.43 -10.12
CA SER A 71 -2.25 -2.95 -9.07
C SER A 71 -2.22 -2.06 -7.81
N HIS A 72 -3.34 -2.06 -7.10
CA HIS A 72 -3.48 -1.55 -5.73
C HIS A 72 -3.63 -2.68 -4.70
N ASP A 73 -3.63 -3.95 -5.14
CA ASP A 73 -3.73 -5.10 -4.22
C ASP A 73 -2.36 -5.39 -3.59
N PHE A 74 -2.25 -5.16 -2.28
CA PHE A 74 -1.01 -5.44 -1.54
C PHE A 74 -0.55 -6.90 -1.66
N ARG A 75 -1.45 -7.88 -1.79
CA ARG A 75 -1.07 -9.28 -1.99
C ARG A 75 -0.37 -9.49 -3.32
N THR A 76 -0.87 -8.85 -4.38
CA THR A 76 -0.26 -8.92 -5.72
C THR A 76 1.14 -8.33 -5.70
N LEU A 77 1.31 -7.17 -5.06
CA LEU A 77 2.59 -6.51 -4.90
C LEU A 77 3.58 -7.33 -4.05
N LEU A 78 3.14 -7.84 -2.90
CA LEU A 78 3.96 -8.68 -2.02
C LEU A 78 4.37 -10.00 -2.68
N ASN A 79 3.49 -10.60 -3.48
CA ASN A 79 3.82 -11.81 -4.22
C ASN A 79 4.95 -11.56 -5.23
N LYS A 80 4.88 -10.47 -6.00
CA LYS A 80 5.97 -10.08 -6.92
C LYS A 80 7.27 -9.75 -6.18
N ALA A 81 7.16 -9.15 -4.99
CA ALA A 81 8.30 -8.88 -4.11
C ALA A 81 8.82 -10.13 -3.35
N LYS A 82 8.31 -11.34 -3.65
CA LYS A 82 8.67 -12.61 -2.99
C LYS A 82 8.49 -12.59 -1.46
N GLN A 83 7.49 -11.84 -0.99
CA GLN A 83 7.09 -11.76 0.41
C GLN A 83 5.69 -12.33 0.67
N ALA A 84 5.15 -13.09 -0.29
CA ALA A 84 3.90 -13.81 -0.08
C ALA A 84 4.02 -14.75 1.13
N GLY A 85 2.99 -14.76 1.99
CA GLY A 85 2.93 -15.62 3.17
C GLY A 85 3.49 -15.03 4.46
N ASN A 86 4.38 -14.02 4.37
CA ASN A 86 4.93 -13.36 5.56
C ASN A 86 3.94 -12.40 6.23
N TYR A 87 2.98 -11.89 5.46
CA TYR A 87 1.97 -10.94 5.92
C TYR A 87 0.57 -11.48 5.62
N LYS A 88 -0.31 -11.43 6.63
CA LYS A 88 -1.68 -11.94 6.52
C LYS A 88 -2.67 -10.81 6.68
N PHE A 89 -3.45 -10.56 5.63
CA PHE A 89 -4.56 -9.63 5.69
C PHE A 89 -5.86 -10.38 5.94
N LYS A 90 -6.53 -10.08 7.05
CA LYS A 90 -7.89 -10.54 7.29
C LYS A 90 -8.87 -9.61 6.59
N GLN A 91 -9.83 -10.19 5.88
CA GLN A 91 -10.95 -9.44 5.34
C GLN A 91 -11.95 -9.12 6.44
N PHE A 92 -12.65 -8.01 6.30
CA PHE A 92 -13.69 -7.61 7.23
C PHE A 92 -14.82 -6.85 6.52
N PRO A 93 -16.06 -6.92 7.02
CA PRO A 93 -17.19 -6.23 6.40
C PRO A 93 -17.23 -4.73 6.71
N THR A 94 -17.82 -3.93 5.82
CA THR A 94 -18.15 -2.51 6.00
C THR A 94 -19.53 -2.30 6.64
N GLU A 95 -19.88 -1.06 6.95
CA GLU A 95 -21.23 -0.64 7.34
C GLU A 95 -22.31 -0.96 6.29
N TYR A 96 -21.93 -1.18 5.03
CA TYR A 96 -22.81 -1.57 3.93
C TYR A 96 -22.84 -3.08 3.67
N GLY A 97 -22.05 -3.86 4.41
CA GLY A 97 -21.96 -5.32 4.27
C GLY A 97 -20.93 -5.81 3.24
N ASP A 98 -20.30 -4.90 2.49
CA ASP A 98 -19.22 -5.24 1.55
C ASP A 98 -17.97 -5.71 2.29
N SER A 99 -17.21 -6.65 1.71
CA SER A 99 -15.96 -7.13 2.30
C SER A 99 -14.77 -6.26 1.86
N VAL A 100 -13.97 -5.79 2.80
CA VAL A 100 -12.74 -5.04 2.55
C VAL A 100 -11.56 -5.98 2.57
N GLY A 101 -10.82 -6.00 1.48
CA GLY A 101 -9.56 -6.72 1.37
C GLY A 101 -8.37 -5.82 1.04
N PRO A 102 -7.23 -6.45 0.72
CA PRO A 102 -5.99 -5.77 0.36
C PRO A 102 -6.02 -4.91 -0.91
N SER A 103 -7.04 -5.05 -1.74
CA SER A 103 -7.31 -4.18 -2.90
C SER A 103 -8.12 -2.94 -2.54
N ASP A 104 -8.83 -2.94 -1.41
CA ASP A 104 -9.93 -2.00 -1.16
C ASP A 104 -9.68 -1.10 0.06
N TYR A 105 -8.78 -1.50 0.95
CA TYR A 105 -8.51 -0.79 2.20
C TYR A 105 -8.15 0.70 1.98
N HIS A 106 -7.43 1.01 0.90
CA HIS A 106 -7.12 2.40 0.53
C HIS A 106 -8.38 3.21 0.18
N GLN A 107 -9.39 2.58 -0.41
CA GLN A 107 -10.67 3.22 -0.75
C GLN A 107 -11.49 3.46 0.52
N LEU A 108 -11.54 2.48 1.41
CA LEU A 108 -12.14 2.63 2.74
C LEU A 108 -11.52 3.84 3.46
N CYS A 109 -10.19 3.94 3.45
CA CYS A 109 -9.48 5.06 4.06
C CYS A 109 -9.81 6.41 3.40
N ARG A 110 -9.87 6.43 2.06
CA ARG A 110 -10.11 7.65 1.27
C ARG A 110 -11.52 8.20 1.42
N TYR A 111 -12.51 7.32 1.51
CA TYR A 111 -13.93 7.70 1.55
C TYR A 111 -14.54 7.63 2.94
N LEU A 112 -13.72 7.36 3.97
CA LEU A 112 -14.14 7.31 5.37
C LEU A 112 -15.26 6.27 5.60
N ILE A 113 -15.22 5.16 4.87
CA ILE A 113 -16.20 4.08 5.03
C ILE A 113 -15.96 3.41 6.38
N ALA A 114 -17.02 3.25 7.17
CA ALA A 114 -16.90 2.62 8.48
C ALA A 114 -16.83 1.08 8.36
N PRO A 115 -16.04 0.40 9.21
CA PRO A 115 -16.15 -1.05 9.37
C PRO A 115 -17.53 -1.41 9.96
N ALA A 116 -18.02 -2.62 9.67
CA ALA A 116 -19.28 -3.10 10.21
C ALA A 116 -19.31 -3.00 11.74
N ASN A 117 -20.45 -2.56 12.28
CA ASN A 117 -20.64 -2.33 13.72
C ASN A 117 -19.61 -1.37 14.33
N GLN A 118 -18.97 -0.52 13.52
CA GLN A 118 -17.90 0.40 13.93
C GLN A 118 -16.75 -0.32 14.65
N LYS A 119 -16.46 -1.58 14.27
CA LYS A 119 -15.46 -2.40 14.93
C LYS A 119 -14.04 -1.96 14.55
N ILE A 120 -13.51 -1.00 15.31
CA ILE A 120 -12.20 -0.36 15.11
C ILE A 120 -11.05 -1.39 15.07
N THR A 121 -11.17 -2.51 15.79
CA THR A 121 -10.13 -3.56 15.82
C THR A 121 -9.81 -4.11 14.42
N TYR A 122 -10.76 -4.09 13.48
CA TYR A 122 -10.49 -4.49 12.10
C TYR A 122 -9.48 -3.56 11.41
N LEU A 123 -9.61 -2.25 11.64
CA LEU A 123 -8.69 -1.25 11.10
C LEU A 123 -7.31 -1.43 11.75
N GLU A 124 -7.25 -1.59 13.07
CA GLU A 124 -6.00 -1.76 13.82
C GLU A 124 -5.23 -3.02 13.39
N GLU A 125 -5.90 -4.16 13.22
CA GLU A 125 -5.27 -5.40 12.74
C GLU A 125 -4.70 -5.22 11.32
N PHE A 126 -5.43 -4.53 10.44
CA PHE A 126 -4.99 -4.26 9.08
C PHE A 126 -3.81 -3.28 9.07
N ASP A 127 -3.90 -2.19 9.85
CA ASP A 127 -2.85 -1.19 10.02
C ASP A 127 -1.57 -1.82 10.55
N ASN A 128 -1.66 -2.70 11.56
CA ASN A 128 -0.50 -3.40 12.12
C ASN A 128 0.24 -4.21 11.05
N THR A 129 -0.49 -4.87 10.16
CA THR A 129 0.11 -5.60 9.03
C THR A 129 0.84 -4.64 8.09
N LEU A 130 0.21 -3.51 7.73
CA LEU A 130 0.83 -2.49 6.88
C LEU A 130 2.04 -1.82 7.55
N ILE A 131 2.01 -1.61 8.87
CA ILE A 131 3.14 -1.07 9.66
C ILE A 131 4.33 -2.04 9.58
N GLN A 132 4.11 -3.34 9.77
CA GLN A 132 5.19 -4.34 9.66
C GLN A 132 5.83 -4.31 8.27
N ILE A 133 5.02 -4.24 7.21
CA ILE A 133 5.53 -4.13 5.84
C ILE A 133 6.31 -2.82 5.65
N LYS A 134 5.79 -1.70 6.15
CA LYS A 134 6.44 -0.38 6.07
C LYS A 134 7.81 -0.39 6.76
N GLU A 135 7.92 -0.96 7.96
CA GLU A 135 9.20 -1.05 8.68
C GLU A 135 10.19 -1.95 7.94
N TRP A 136 9.76 -3.10 7.44
CA TRP A 136 10.61 -3.94 6.58
C TRP A 136 11.07 -3.20 5.31
N LEU A 137 10.18 -2.46 4.65
CA LEU A 137 10.53 -1.67 3.46
C LEU A 137 11.58 -0.59 3.74
N LYS A 138 11.63 -0.02 4.95
CA LYS A 138 12.68 0.96 5.32
C LYS A 138 14.08 0.33 5.31
N GLU A 139 14.18 -0.99 5.49
CA GLU A 139 15.44 -1.71 5.48
C GLU A 139 15.91 -2.06 4.06
N VAL A 140 14.98 -2.23 3.11
CA VAL A 140 15.27 -2.79 1.78
C VAL A 140 15.10 -1.83 0.60
N VAL A 141 14.45 -0.67 0.76
CA VAL A 141 14.16 0.32 -0.32
C VAL A 141 15.08 1.53 -0.28
#